data_AF-A0A2S8FLV4-F1
#
_entry.id   AF-A0A2S8FLV4-F1
#
_cell.length_a   1.000
_cell.length_b   1.000
_cell.length_c   1.000
_cell.angle_alpha   90.00
_cell.angle_beta   90.00
_cell.angle_gamma   90.00
#
_symmetry.space_group_name_H-M   'P 1'
#
loop_
_entity.id
_entity.type
_entity.pdbx_description
1 polymer ?
#
loop_
_entity_poly.entity_id
_entity_poly.type
_entity_poly.pdbx_seq_one_letter_code
_entity_poly.pdbx_strand_id
1 'polypeptide(L)'
;MAAKRTNTAANNANATDNNAPNKAEAIRQYHAENPNAGPSDIAKALKAKGVDVTASRVSTVLRPSSKKKGGLDVDTIKVAAEFAKQYEGSVDAKAAIEKVGKFIDSCGSTEKALEALDAYHAVAEAIG
;
A
#
# COMPACT_ATOMS: atom_id res chain seq x y z
N MET A 1 -49.96 -18.59 22.09
CA MET A 1 -49.55 -17.57 21.09
C MET A 1 -48.10 -17.81 20.72
N ALA A 2 -47.84 -17.90 19.40
CA ALA A 2 -46.58 -17.83 18.67
C ALA A 2 -45.46 -18.86 18.95
N ALA A 3 -45.11 -19.58 17.88
CA ALA A 3 -44.09 -20.61 17.80
C ALA A 3 -42.67 -20.04 17.56
N LYS A 4 -41.69 -20.68 18.21
CA LYS A 4 -40.38 -21.11 17.70
C LYS A 4 -39.85 -20.43 16.43
N ARG A 5 -38.77 -19.63 16.55
CA ARG A 5 -37.66 -19.54 15.57
C ARG A 5 -36.32 -19.22 16.24
N THR A 6 -35.62 -20.28 16.61
CA THR A 6 -34.15 -20.33 16.67
C THR A 6 -33.60 -20.26 15.24
N ASN A 7 -32.83 -19.22 14.88
CA ASN A 7 -31.74 -19.29 13.86
C ASN A 7 -31.14 -17.90 13.58
N THR A 8 -30.08 -17.52 14.31
CA THR A 8 -29.11 -16.51 13.84
C THR A 8 -27.72 -16.82 14.40
N ALA A 9 -27.19 -18.00 14.10
CA ALA A 9 -25.79 -18.35 14.35
C ALA A 9 -25.19 -19.27 13.26
N ALA A 10 -25.80 -19.30 12.06
CA ALA A 10 -25.53 -20.32 11.05
C ALA A 10 -24.90 -19.83 9.73
N ASN A 11 -24.41 -18.59 9.63
CA ASN A 11 -23.84 -18.09 8.36
C ASN A 11 -22.43 -17.52 8.54
N ASN A 12 -21.47 -18.34 8.95
CA ASN A 12 -20.08 -18.10 8.58
C ASN A 12 -19.29 -19.40 8.44
N ALA A 13 -19.85 -20.32 7.64
CA ALA A 13 -19.10 -21.42 7.05
C ALA A 13 -18.88 -21.05 5.58
N ASN A 14 -17.86 -20.26 5.28
CA ASN A 14 -17.29 -20.26 3.94
C ASN A 14 -15.82 -20.60 4.06
N ALA A 15 -15.58 -21.91 3.92
CA ALA A 15 -14.30 -22.55 3.99
C ALA A 15 -13.35 -21.93 2.96
N THR A 16 -12.13 -21.68 3.42
CA THR A 16 -10.94 -21.38 2.64
C THR A 16 -10.56 -22.57 1.78
N ASP A 17 -11.14 -22.67 0.58
CA ASP A 17 -10.65 -23.54 -0.48
C ASP A 17 -9.73 -22.72 -1.38
N ASN A 18 -8.41 -22.91 -1.22
CA ASN A 18 -7.35 -22.24 -1.98
C ASN A 18 -7.25 -22.70 -3.45
N ASN A 19 -8.32 -23.25 -4.02
CA ASN A 19 -8.37 -23.74 -5.40
C ASN A 19 -9.75 -23.49 -6.05
N ALA A 20 -10.46 -22.45 -5.62
CA ALA A 20 -11.62 -21.94 -6.34
C ALA A 20 -11.13 -20.86 -7.33
N PRO A 21 -11.61 -20.85 -8.59
CA PRO A 21 -11.28 -19.79 -9.54
C PRO A 21 -11.51 -18.44 -8.87
N ASN A 22 -10.48 -17.60 -8.90
CA ASN A 22 -10.39 -16.40 -8.06
C ASN A 22 -11.59 -15.49 -8.35
N LYS A 23 -12.63 -15.56 -7.52
CA LYS A 23 -13.87 -14.79 -7.71
C LYS A 23 -13.58 -13.28 -7.85
N ALA A 24 -12.53 -12.81 -7.20
CA ALA A 24 -12.03 -11.44 -7.31
C ALA A 24 -11.44 -11.12 -8.69
N GLU A 25 -10.75 -12.05 -9.34
CA GLU A 25 -10.24 -11.86 -10.71
C GLU A 25 -11.37 -11.79 -11.70
N ALA A 26 -12.38 -12.66 -11.59
CA ALA A 26 -13.57 -12.61 -12.44
C ALA A 26 -14.31 -11.26 -12.34
N ILE A 27 -14.40 -10.69 -11.13
CA ILE A 27 -14.98 -9.36 -10.91
C ILE A 27 -14.14 -8.27 -11.59
N ARG A 28 -12.81 -8.33 -11.45
CA ARG A 28 -11.90 -7.34 -12.05
C ARG A 28 -11.91 -7.39 -13.57
N GLN A 29 -11.91 -8.59 -14.15
CA GLN A 29 -12.00 -8.81 -15.59
C GLN A 29 -13.32 -8.29 -16.14
N TYR A 30 -14.44 -8.64 -15.50
CA TYR A 30 -15.76 -8.20 -15.95
C TYR A 30 -15.93 -6.67 -15.87
N HIS A 31 -15.39 -6.03 -14.83
CA HIS A 31 -15.37 -4.57 -14.72
C HIS A 31 -14.41 -3.91 -15.73
N ALA A 32 -13.30 -4.55 -16.08
CA ALA A 32 -12.39 -4.03 -17.11
C ALA A 32 -13.06 -4.06 -18.51
N GLU A 33 -13.83 -5.11 -18.80
CA GLU A 33 -14.62 -5.22 -20.03
C GLU A 33 -15.87 -4.30 -20.02
N ASN A 34 -16.41 -4.00 -18.83
CA ASN A 34 -17.62 -3.22 -18.63
C ASN A 34 -17.41 -2.12 -17.56
N PRO A 35 -16.63 -1.07 -17.86
CA PRO A 35 -16.23 -0.06 -16.87
C PRO A 35 -17.40 0.78 -16.32
N ASN A 36 -18.55 0.77 -16.99
CA ASN A 36 -19.77 1.46 -16.55
C ASN A 36 -20.72 0.57 -15.75
N ALA A 37 -20.43 -0.72 -15.61
CA ALA A 37 -21.31 -1.64 -14.90
C ALA A 37 -21.23 -1.39 -13.38
N GLY A 38 -22.39 -1.18 -12.76
CA GLY A 38 -22.48 -1.01 -11.31
C GLY A 38 -22.21 -2.32 -10.57
N PRO A 39 -21.82 -2.29 -9.27
CA PRO A 39 -21.55 -3.48 -8.49
C PRO A 39 -22.68 -4.52 -8.46
N SER A 40 -23.94 -4.06 -8.54
CA SER A 40 -25.14 -4.91 -8.60
C SER A 40 -25.28 -5.63 -9.94
N ASP A 41 -24.93 -4.98 -11.05
CA ASP A 41 -25.04 -5.57 -12.39
C ASP A 41 -23.93 -6.58 -12.63
N ILE A 42 -22.72 -6.29 -12.16
CA ILE A 42 -21.59 -7.21 -12.16
C ILE A 42 -21.93 -8.47 -11.36
N ALA A 43 -22.52 -8.33 -10.17
CA ALA A 43 -22.93 -9.48 -9.36
C ALA A 43 -23.96 -10.36 -10.07
N LYS A 44 -24.97 -9.75 -10.73
CA LYS A 44 -25.98 -10.49 -11.51
C LYS A 44 -25.36 -11.22 -12.70
N ALA A 45 -24.48 -10.54 -13.45
CA ALA A 45 -23.83 -11.10 -14.62
C ALA A 45 -22.88 -12.24 -14.26
N LEU A 46 -22.11 -12.11 -13.17
CA LEU A 46 -21.24 -13.17 -12.67
C LEU A 46 -22.04 -14.35 -12.11
N LYS A 47 -23.17 -14.10 -11.46
CA LYS A 47 -24.06 -15.15 -10.97
C LYS A 47 -24.68 -15.95 -12.12
N ALA A 48 -25.04 -15.30 -13.22
CA ALA A 48 -25.50 -15.97 -14.45
C ALA A 48 -24.41 -16.86 -15.08
N LYS A 49 -23.13 -16.51 -14.89
CA LYS A 49 -21.96 -17.30 -15.31
C LYS A 49 -21.57 -18.39 -14.30
N GLY A 50 -22.38 -18.65 -13.27
CA GLY A 50 -22.13 -19.65 -12.24
C GLY A 50 -21.19 -19.20 -11.11
N VAL A 51 -20.78 -17.93 -11.09
CA VAL A 51 -19.91 -17.38 -10.04
C VAL A 51 -20.77 -16.65 -9.02
N ASP A 52 -21.06 -17.31 -7.89
CA ASP A 52 -21.85 -16.70 -6.82
C ASP A 52 -21.04 -15.62 -6.07
N VAL A 53 -21.40 -14.36 -6.31
CA VAL A 53 -20.78 -13.16 -5.75
C VAL A 53 -21.86 -12.16 -5.38
N THR A 54 -21.74 -11.54 -4.20
CA THR A 54 -22.65 -10.48 -3.74
C THR A 54 -22.16 -9.09 -4.19
N ALA A 55 -23.08 -8.13 -4.34
CA ALA A 55 -22.73 -6.74 -4.67
C ALA A 55 -21.75 -6.11 -3.66
N SER A 56 -21.84 -6.48 -2.38
CA SER A 56 -20.89 -6.06 -1.34
C SER A 56 -19.47 -6.57 -1.61
N ARG A 57 -19.33 -7.83 -2.06
CA ARG A 57 -18.03 -8.39 -2.43
C ARG A 57 -17.46 -7.69 -3.66
N VAL A 58 -18.29 -7.40 -4.66
CA VAL A 58 -17.88 -6.63 -5.85
C VAL A 58 -17.37 -5.25 -5.45
N SER A 59 -18.12 -4.51 -4.64
CA SER A 59 -17.70 -3.18 -4.15
C SER A 59 -16.37 -3.23 -3.40
N THR A 60 -16.13 -4.28 -2.61
CA THR A 60 -14.87 -4.45 -1.89
C THR A 60 -13.69 -4.72 -2.83
N VAL A 61 -13.93 -5.50 -3.90
CA VAL A 61 -12.90 -5.86 -4.88
C VAL A 61 -12.57 -4.70 -5.82
N LEU A 62 -13.56 -3.87 -6.17
CA LEU A 62 -13.40 -2.70 -7.04
C LEU A 62 -12.88 -1.46 -6.29
N ARG A 63 -12.99 -1.43 -4.96
CA ARG A 63 -12.47 -0.32 -4.17
C ARG A 63 -10.96 -0.20 -4.42
N PRO A 64 -10.44 0.96 -4.86
CA PRO A 64 -9.01 1.17 -4.95
C PRO A 64 -8.41 0.90 -3.57
N SER A 65 -7.37 0.07 -3.49
CA SER A 65 -6.70 -0.26 -2.24
C SER A 65 -5.92 0.96 -1.75
N SER A 66 -6.62 1.96 -1.21
CA SER A 66 -6.06 3.20 -0.69
C SER A 66 -5.38 3.02 0.67
N LYS A 67 -4.79 1.86 0.91
CA LYS A 67 -3.87 1.61 2.00
C LYS A 67 -2.77 0.71 1.45
N LYS A 68 -1.63 1.35 1.14
CA LYS A 68 -0.34 0.67 1.12
C LYS A 68 -0.31 -0.21 2.37
N LYS A 69 -0.23 -1.52 2.13
CA LYS A 69 0.00 -2.52 3.16
C LYS A 69 1.30 -2.07 3.83
N GLY A 70 1.19 -1.52 5.03
CA GLY A 70 2.31 -1.26 5.93
C GLY A 70 2.89 -2.61 6.36
N GLY A 71 3.48 -3.34 5.41
CA GLY A 71 4.51 -4.29 5.74
C GLY A 71 5.67 -3.44 6.22
N LEU A 72 5.97 -3.54 7.51
CA LEU A 72 7.18 -2.98 8.05
C LEU A 72 8.33 -3.70 7.36
N ASP A 73 8.96 -3.04 6.39
CA ASP A 73 10.05 -3.61 5.63
C ASP A 73 11.26 -3.75 6.54
N VAL A 74 11.66 -4.99 6.80
CA VAL A 74 12.73 -5.33 7.74
C VAL A 74 14.04 -4.69 7.33
N ASP A 75 14.27 -4.52 6.02
CA ASP A 75 15.48 -3.88 5.52
C ASP A 75 15.44 -2.36 5.77
N THR A 76 14.28 -1.72 5.59
CA THR A 76 14.08 -0.33 6.02
C THR A 76 14.31 -0.15 7.53
N ILE A 77 13.89 -1.10 8.38
CA ILE A 77 14.15 -1.04 9.84
C ILE A 77 15.65 -1.12 10.13
N LYS A 78 16.38 -2.03 9.47
CA LYS A 78 17.82 -2.20 9.67
C LYS A 78 18.59 -0.93 9.29
N VAL A 79 18.26 -0.34 8.13
CA VAL A 79 18.86 0.93 7.69
C VAL A 79 18.57 2.04 8.70
N ALA A 80 17.32 2.14 9.18
CA ALA A 80 16.97 3.12 10.20
C ALA A 80 17.70 2.89 11.54
N ALA A 81 17.92 1.62 11.92
CA ALA A 81 18.64 1.26 13.14
C ALA A 81 20.15 1.52 13.05
N GLU A 82 20.77 1.28 11.89
CA GLU A 82 22.17 1.63 11.63
C GLU A 82 22.36 3.14 11.64
N PHE A 83 21.46 3.87 10.99
CA PHE A 83 21.43 5.33 11.03
C PHE A 83 21.30 5.85 12.47
N ALA A 84 20.37 5.31 13.25
CA ALA A 84 20.19 5.73 14.64
C ALA A 84 21.43 5.47 15.51
N LYS A 85 22.13 4.36 15.32
CA LYS A 85 23.38 4.03 16.03
C LYS A 85 24.54 4.94 15.63
N GLN A 86 24.65 5.25 14.34
CA GLN A 86 25.74 6.08 13.81
C GLN A 86 25.61 7.55 14.24
N TYR A 87 24.38 8.02 14.46
CA TYR A 87 24.08 9.39 14.85
C TYR A 87 23.50 9.50 16.28
N GLU A 88 23.92 8.62 17.20
CA GLU A 88 23.60 8.67 18.64
C GLU A 88 24.10 10.00 19.26
N GLY A 89 23.30 11.06 19.12
CA GLY A 89 23.69 12.40 19.52
C GLY A 89 22.96 13.49 18.74
N SER A 90 21.63 13.37 18.66
CA SER A 90 20.64 14.34 18.15
C SER A 90 21.19 15.72 17.71
N VAL A 91 21.65 15.81 16.46
CA VAL A 91 21.04 16.82 15.59
C VAL A 91 19.63 16.28 15.39
N ASP A 92 18.60 17.03 15.78
CA ASP A 92 17.19 16.62 15.67
C ASP A 92 17.01 15.96 14.29
N ALA A 93 16.91 14.62 14.26
CA ALA A 93 17.19 13.85 13.04
C ALA A 93 16.24 14.29 11.91
N LYS A 94 15.05 14.71 12.32
CA LYS A 94 14.06 15.34 11.46
C LYS A 94 14.55 16.66 10.87
N ALA A 95 15.13 17.54 11.68
CA ALA A 95 15.71 18.80 11.21
C ALA A 95 16.94 18.58 10.32
N ALA A 96 17.75 17.56 10.58
CA ALA A 96 18.86 17.18 9.71
C ALA A 96 18.36 16.69 8.35
N ILE A 97 17.39 15.77 8.33
CA ILE A 97 16.74 15.28 7.12
C ILE A 97 16.10 16.44 6.35
N GLU A 98 15.43 17.38 7.03
CA GLU A 98 14.80 18.54 6.39
C GLU A 98 15.84 19.48 5.76
N LYS A 99 16.97 19.73 6.43
CA LYS A 99 18.06 20.55 5.87
C LYS A 99 18.68 19.90 4.63
N VAL A 100 18.94 18.59 4.69
CA VAL A 100 19.46 17.82 3.56
C VAL A 100 18.45 17.83 2.40
N GLY A 101 17.16 17.64 2.67
CA GLY A 101 16.11 17.72 1.67
C GLY A 101 16.05 19.07 0.98
N LYS A 102 16.02 20.17 1.74
CA LYS A 102 16.04 21.54 1.18
C LYS A 102 17.30 21.82 0.35
N PHE A 103 18.44 21.28 0.76
CA PHE A 103 19.68 21.39 0.01
C PHE A 103 19.59 20.66 -1.33
N ILE A 104 19.12 19.40 -1.33
CA ILE A 104 18.89 18.62 -2.55
C ILE A 104 17.91 19.35 -3.48
N ASP A 105 16.82 19.90 -2.96
CA ASP A 105 15.85 20.68 -3.73
C ASP A 105 16.50 21.93 -4.35
N SER A 106 17.38 22.61 -3.62
CA SER A 106 18.12 23.78 -4.12
C SER A 106 19.14 23.43 -5.21
N CYS A 107 19.71 22.22 -5.18
CA CYS A 107 20.60 21.69 -6.21
C CYS A 107 19.83 21.12 -7.42
N GLY A 108 18.54 20.83 -7.25
CA GLY A 108 17.63 20.30 -8.27
C GLY A 108 17.74 18.79 -8.51
N SER A 109 18.79 18.14 -8.02
CA SER A 109 18.93 16.67 -8.01
C SER A 109 19.87 16.20 -6.91
N THR A 110 19.75 14.93 -6.55
CA THR A 110 20.61 14.27 -5.55
C THR A 110 22.07 14.17 -6.00
N GLU A 111 22.30 13.93 -7.29
CA GLU A 111 23.67 13.84 -7.86
C GLU A 111 24.42 15.17 -7.76
N LYS A 112 23.76 16.28 -8.11
CA LYS A 112 24.37 17.61 -8.00
C LYS A 112 24.64 18.04 -6.56
N ALA A 113 23.80 17.61 -5.62
CA ALA A 113 24.01 17.86 -4.21
C ALA A 113 25.27 17.15 -3.68
N LEU A 114 25.55 15.93 -4.15
CA LEU A 114 26.79 15.21 -3.83
C LEU A 114 28.01 15.90 -4.42
N GLU A 115 27.98 16.24 -5.71
CA GLU A 115 29.09 16.96 -6.36
C GLU A 115 29.39 18.30 -5.67
N ALA A 116 28.37 19.03 -5.22
CA ALA A 116 28.54 20.27 -4.49
C ALA A 116 29.20 20.08 -3.12
N LEU A 117 28.88 18.97 -2.42
CA LEU A 117 29.52 18.61 -1.16
C LEU A 117 30.98 18.18 -1.38
N ASP A 118 31.26 17.41 -2.41
CA ASP A 118 32.62 17.00 -2.77
C ASP A 118 33.49 18.21 -3.15
N ALA A 119 32.94 19.14 -3.93
CA ALA A 119 33.61 20.39 -4.26
C ALA A 119 33.87 21.26 -3.02
N TYR A 120 32.92 21.33 -2.08
CA TYR A 120 33.13 22.02 -0.80
C TYR A 120 34.23 21.35 0.03
N HIS A 121 34.24 20.03 0.10
CA HIS A 121 35.28 19.27 0.82
C HIS A 121 36.68 19.53 0.24
N ALA A 122 36.81 19.50 -1.09
CA ALA A 122 38.06 19.79 -1.78
C ALA A 122 38.55 21.23 -1.51
N VAL A 123 37.64 22.20 -1.42
CA VAL A 123 37.98 23.58 -1.07
C VAL A 123 38.35 23.71 0.42
N ALA A 124 37.67 22.98 1.30
CA ALA A 124 37.97 23.00 2.74
C ALA A 124 39.36 22.41 3.05
N GLU A 125 39.77 21.34 2.36
CA GLU A 125 41.12 20.77 2.47
C GLU A 125 42.22 21.66 1.89
N ALA A 126 41.90 22.53 0.93
CA ALA A 126 42.86 23.48 0.35
C ALA A 126 43.09 24.71 1.24
N ILE A 127 42.20 24.97 2.20
CA ILE A 127 42.23 26.16 3.06
C ILE A 127 42.60 25.80 4.51
N GLY A 128 42.41 24.54 4.93
CA GLY A 128 42.84 23.99 6.23
C GLY A 128 44.29 23.51 6.23
#